data_AF-A0A7C3QVC8-F1
#
_entry.id   AF-A0A7C3QVC8-F1
#
_cell.length_a   1.000
_cell.length_b   1.000
_cell.length_c   1.000
_cell.angle_alpha   90.00
_cell.angle_beta   90.00
_cell.angle_gamma   90.00
#
_symmetry.space_group_name_H-M   'P 1'
#
loop_
_entity.id
_entity.type
_entity.pdbx_description
1 polymer ?
#
loop_
_entity_poly.entity_id
_entity_poly.type
_entity_poly.pdbx_seq_one_letter_code
_entity_poly.pdbx_strand_id
1 'polypeptide(L)'
;MARILFALLLCLALVSCNVLPSVIKTDHSYILVCTKDGRLTVLEDDDPLFARFDAEVLSDPYLARLLSIFENTTESFLATNTLSPLSQTIANHLVIVLDSASAGVLHRVKVYARGEPVPMELALGLGKEGQIDLAWARQNFARAMGFLLLELAGLKPERDTPVSELPIYEPTTPSWAFRAGFAAALESLYGQQHADLLRRLYQESADPAVRERLARYEAIPRNGLRYRFVNGAPTTELRPLEETVRTPGVVAAFFYRLLQRTDTFYPQRYLLWFNAYEPEEIPYGKVLLVVNRLPRQKSLSIQAFIEAYVETFPAEKEVILKLAEEIFHP
;
A
#
# COMPACT_ATOMS: atom_id res chain seq x y z
N MET A 1 -43.16 -26.62 2.28
CA MET A 1 -43.16 -25.37 3.08
C MET A 1 -42.01 -25.27 4.07
N ALA A 2 -41.78 -26.25 4.96
CA ALA A 2 -40.73 -26.16 5.99
C ALA A 2 -39.30 -25.92 5.47
N ARG A 3 -38.91 -26.50 4.32
CA ARG A 3 -37.58 -26.28 3.71
C ARG A 3 -37.37 -24.87 3.17
N ILE A 4 -38.42 -24.23 2.65
CA ILE A 4 -38.37 -22.85 2.13
C ILE A 4 -38.27 -21.88 3.30
N LEU A 5 -39.03 -22.12 4.37
CA LEU A 5 -38.98 -21.31 5.59
C LEU A 5 -37.60 -21.40 6.27
N PHE A 6 -36.98 -22.58 6.27
CA PHE A 6 -35.64 -22.79 6.83
C PHE A 6 -34.55 -22.08 5.99
N ALA A 7 -34.64 -22.14 4.66
CA ALA A 7 -33.72 -21.41 3.78
C ALA A 7 -33.86 -19.88 3.93
N LEU A 8 -35.09 -19.38 4.08
CA LEU A 8 -35.36 -17.96 4.31
C LEU A 8 -34.85 -17.48 5.67
N LEU A 9 -35.06 -18.28 6.74
CA LEU A 9 -34.54 -18.00 8.07
C LEU A 9 -33.01 -18.06 8.12
N LEU A 10 -32.39 -19.00 7.39
CA LEU A 10 -30.93 -19.06 7.26
C LEU A 10 -30.39 -17.85 6.49
N CYS A 11 -31.03 -17.44 5.38
CA CYS A 11 -30.63 -16.22 4.65
C CYS A 11 -30.82 -14.96 5.51
N LEU A 12 -31.93 -14.86 6.25
CA LEU A 12 -32.15 -13.75 7.19
C LEU A 12 -31.13 -13.76 8.33
N ALA A 13 -30.80 -14.93 8.90
CA ALA A 13 -29.77 -15.07 9.91
C ALA A 13 -28.37 -14.75 9.37
N LEU A 14 -28.06 -15.12 8.13
CA LEU A 14 -26.80 -14.77 7.47
C LEU A 14 -26.71 -13.26 7.19
N VAL A 15 -27.82 -12.62 6.80
CA VAL A 15 -27.90 -11.15 6.62
C VAL A 15 -27.79 -10.43 7.98
N SER A 16 -28.52 -10.88 9.00
CA SER A 16 -28.54 -10.24 10.33
C SER A 16 -27.32 -10.57 11.20
N CYS A 17 -26.57 -11.62 10.89
CA CYS A 17 -25.25 -11.90 11.48
C CYS A 17 -24.08 -11.26 10.70
N ASN A 18 -24.33 -10.32 9.76
CA ASN A 18 -23.30 -9.69 8.92
C ASN A 18 -22.45 -10.69 8.11
N VAL A 19 -23.02 -11.83 7.71
CA VAL A 19 -22.29 -12.88 6.96
C VAL A 19 -22.19 -12.57 5.47
N LEU A 20 -23.05 -11.69 4.96
CA LEU A 20 -22.90 -11.11 3.61
C LEU A 20 -22.17 -9.77 3.68
N PRO A 21 -21.15 -9.54 2.83
CA PRO A 21 -20.53 -8.24 2.71
C PRO A 21 -21.57 -7.16 2.37
N SER A 22 -21.51 -6.04 3.08
CA SER A 22 -22.33 -4.87 2.82
C SER A 22 -21.62 -4.02 1.77
N VAL A 23 -22.29 -3.81 0.63
CA VAL A 23 -21.74 -3.04 -0.49
C VAL A 23 -22.28 -1.61 -0.44
N ILE A 24 -21.38 -0.65 -0.43
CA ILE A 24 -21.66 0.78 -0.58
C ILE A 24 -21.81 1.05 -2.07
N LYS A 25 -22.99 1.50 -2.47
CA LYS A 25 -23.24 1.89 -3.87
C LYS A 25 -22.62 3.25 -4.14
N THR A 26 -21.88 3.33 -5.23
CA THR A 26 -21.32 4.57 -5.78
C THR A 26 -21.15 4.40 -7.29
N ASP A 27 -21.19 5.51 -8.02
CA ASP A 27 -20.88 5.56 -9.45
C ASP A 27 -19.38 5.79 -9.72
N HIS A 28 -18.58 6.00 -8.66
CA HIS A 28 -17.14 6.26 -8.73
C HIS A 28 -16.32 5.00 -8.49
N SER A 29 -15.06 4.97 -8.97
CA SER A 29 -14.14 3.85 -8.75
C SER A 29 -13.49 3.83 -7.35
N TYR A 30 -13.97 4.67 -6.44
CA TYR A 30 -13.53 4.81 -5.06
C TYR A 30 -14.64 5.49 -4.24
N ILE A 31 -14.60 5.36 -2.92
CA ILE A 31 -15.60 5.94 -2.02
C ILE A 31 -14.92 7.02 -1.18
N LEU A 32 -15.39 8.27 -1.29
CA LEU A 32 -14.93 9.35 -0.41
C LEU A 32 -15.74 9.41 0.88
N VAL A 33 -15.02 9.64 1.97
CA VAL A 33 -15.57 9.73 3.32
C VAL A 33 -14.99 10.95 4.01
N CYS A 34 -15.84 11.66 4.74
CA CYS A 34 -15.47 12.77 5.61
C CYS A 34 -16.16 12.64 6.97
N THR A 35 -15.60 13.27 7.99
CA THR A 35 -16.20 13.33 9.33
C THR A 35 -17.31 14.37 9.36
N LYS A 36 -18.55 13.91 9.57
CA LYS A 36 -19.74 14.75 9.78
C LYS A 36 -20.35 14.38 11.13
N ASP A 37 -20.55 15.35 12.00
CA ASP A 37 -21.09 15.15 13.36
C ASP A 37 -20.39 14.04 14.16
N GLY A 38 -19.06 13.97 14.04
CA GLY A 38 -18.22 12.95 14.70
C GLY A 38 -18.33 11.54 14.12
N ARG A 39 -18.93 11.38 12.93
CA ARG A 39 -19.07 10.10 12.22
C ARG A 39 -18.41 10.17 10.86
N LEU A 40 -17.76 9.08 10.45
CA LEU A 40 -17.25 8.92 9.09
C LEU A 40 -18.41 8.69 8.14
N THR A 41 -18.79 9.70 7.36
CA THR A 41 -19.95 9.67 6.46
C THR A 41 -19.49 9.62 5.01
N VAL A 42 -20.04 8.68 4.25
CA VAL A 42 -19.83 8.56 2.81
C VAL A 42 -20.39 9.81 2.12
N LEU A 43 -19.63 10.39 1.20
CA LEU A 43 -20.09 11.50 0.39
C LEU A 43 -21.08 11.01 -0.68
N GLU A 44 -22.05 11.84 -1.03
CA GLU A 44 -22.96 11.54 -2.14
C GLU A 44 -22.21 11.61 -3.48
N ASP A 45 -22.65 10.85 -4.49
CA ASP A 45 -21.94 10.74 -5.77
C ASP A 45 -21.81 12.08 -6.54
N ASP A 46 -22.67 13.06 -6.24
CA ASP A 46 -22.64 14.42 -6.82
C ASP A 46 -21.84 15.43 -5.99
N ASP A 47 -21.18 15.00 -4.90
CA ASP A 47 -20.36 15.89 -4.07
C ASP A 47 -19.17 16.43 -4.89
N PRO A 48 -18.96 17.76 -4.93
CA PRO A 48 -17.89 18.37 -5.74
C PRO A 48 -16.47 17.95 -5.31
N LEU A 49 -16.31 17.35 -4.12
CA LEU A 49 -15.03 16.79 -3.69
C LEU A 49 -14.55 15.63 -4.57
N PHE A 50 -15.45 14.86 -5.21
CA PHE A 50 -15.02 13.84 -6.17
C PHE A 50 -14.27 14.47 -7.35
N ALA A 51 -14.88 15.45 -8.01
CA ALA A 51 -14.26 16.15 -9.14
C ALA A 51 -12.94 16.86 -8.76
N ARG A 52 -12.87 17.41 -7.54
CA ARG A 52 -11.63 18.03 -7.04
C ARG A 52 -10.55 16.99 -6.73
N PHE A 53 -10.92 15.87 -6.11
CA PHE A 53 -9.99 14.79 -5.82
C PHE A 53 -9.43 14.20 -7.12
N ASP A 54 -10.28 13.99 -8.13
CA ASP A 54 -9.84 13.59 -9.46
C ASP A 54 -8.88 14.61 -10.07
N ALA A 55 -9.23 15.89 -10.09
CA ALA A 55 -8.40 16.91 -10.70
C ALA A 55 -7.06 17.13 -9.99
N GLU A 56 -7.03 17.11 -8.66
CA GLU A 56 -5.86 17.46 -7.86
C GLU A 56 -4.97 16.24 -7.53
N VAL A 57 -5.56 15.06 -7.37
CA VAL A 57 -4.89 13.83 -6.92
C VAL A 57 -4.82 12.77 -8.02
N LEU A 58 -5.96 12.31 -8.55
CA LEU A 58 -5.99 11.18 -9.49
C LEU A 58 -5.74 11.55 -10.96
N SER A 59 -5.62 12.84 -11.28
CA SER A 59 -5.09 13.33 -12.56
C SER A 59 -3.65 12.90 -12.78
N ASP A 60 -2.97 12.49 -11.70
CA ASP A 60 -1.67 11.86 -11.72
C ASP A 60 -1.77 10.38 -12.16
N PRO A 61 -1.20 9.99 -13.32
CA PRO A 61 -1.34 8.63 -13.84
C PRO A 61 -0.76 7.56 -12.91
N TYR A 62 0.26 7.90 -12.13
CA TYR A 62 0.86 6.95 -11.20
C TYR A 62 -0.04 6.71 -9.99
N LEU A 63 -0.66 7.76 -9.44
CA LEU A 63 -1.59 7.62 -8.31
C LEU A 63 -2.89 6.92 -8.73
N ALA A 64 -3.42 7.23 -9.91
CA ALA A 64 -4.54 6.50 -10.50
C ALA A 64 -4.21 5.01 -10.68
N ARG A 65 -3.01 4.66 -11.15
CA ARG A 65 -2.57 3.27 -11.24
C ARG A 65 -2.53 2.57 -9.88
N LEU A 66 -2.10 3.25 -8.82
CA LEU A 66 -2.10 2.64 -7.48
C LEU A 66 -3.52 2.32 -6.99
N LEU A 67 -4.51 3.14 -7.35
CA LEU A 67 -5.93 2.84 -7.13
C LEU A 67 -6.34 1.61 -7.96
N SER A 68 -6.02 1.56 -9.26
CA SER A 68 -6.30 0.39 -10.10
C SER A 68 -5.66 -0.89 -9.57
N ILE A 69 -4.42 -0.85 -9.07
CA ILE A 69 -3.75 -2.00 -8.44
C ILE A 69 -4.51 -2.48 -7.21
N PHE A 70 -5.09 -1.60 -6.41
CA PHE A 70 -5.94 -2.00 -5.28
C PHE A 70 -7.16 -2.78 -5.76
N GLU A 71 -7.92 -2.22 -6.71
CA GLU A 71 -9.11 -2.86 -7.27
C GLU A 71 -8.76 -4.19 -7.96
N ASN A 72 -7.68 -4.22 -8.75
CA ASN A 72 -7.24 -5.45 -9.42
C ASN A 72 -6.77 -6.50 -8.42
N THR A 73 -6.24 -6.11 -7.27
CA THR A 73 -5.93 -7.03 -6.17
C THR A 73 -7.19 -7.59 -5.51
N THR A 74 -8.21 -6.76 -5.24
CA THR A 74 -9.48 -7.26 -4.67
C THR A 74 -10.17 -8.21 -5.66
N GLU A 75 -10.15 -7.90 -6.96
CA GLU A 75 -10.61 -8.80 -8.01
C GLU A 75 -9.82 -10.11 -8.06
N SER A 76 -8.49 -10.09 -7.87
CA SER A 76 -7.71 -11.33 -7.76
C SER A 76 -8.22 -12.23 -6.65
N PHE A 77 -8.50 -11.68 -5.45
CA PHE A 77 -9.02 -12.47 -4.33
C PHE A 77 -10.36 -13.13 -4.67
N LEU A 78 -11.23 -12.41 -5.38
CA LEU A 78 -12.51 -12.94 -5.86
C LEU A 78 -12.30 -14.02 -6.93
N ALA A 79 -11.47 -13.76 -7.93
CA ALA A 79 -11.21 -14.66 -9.05
C ALA A 79 -10.52 -15.97 -8.63
N THR A 80 -9.63 -15.91 -7.64
CA THR A 80 -8.93 -17.10 -7.12
C THR A 80 -9.68 -17.78 -5.98
N ASN A 81 -10.83 -17.25 -5.56
CA ASN A 81 -11.57 -17.67 -4.37
C ASN A 81 -10.66 -17.79 -3.14
N THR A 82 -9.73 -16.84 -2.99
CA THR A 82 -8.77 -16.85 -1.89
C THR A 82 -9.42 -16.30 -0.63
N LEU A 83 -9.41 -17.10 0.44
CA LEU A 83 -9.96 -16.68 1.73
C LEU A 83 -9.17 -15.50 2.31
N SER A 84 -9.87 -14.39 2.52
CA SER A 84 -9.34 -13.19 3.17
C SER A 84 -10.22 -12.78 4.36
N PRO A 85 -9.63 -12.34 5.49
CA PRO A 85 -10.37 -11.75 6.60
C PRO A 85 -10.89 -10.33 6.30
N LEU A 86 -10.64 -9.80 5.09
CA LEU A 86 -10.98 -8.45 4.65
C LEU A 86 -12.22 -8.45 3.75
N SER A 87 -13.27 -9.15 4.17
CA SER A 87 -14.42 -9.42 3.30
C SER A 87 -15.19 -8.15 2.91
N GLN A 88 -15.29 -7.17 3.81
CA GLN A 88 -15.94 -5.90 3.51
C GLN A 88 -15.07 -5.06 2.58
N THR A 89 -13.77 -4.99 2.85
CA THR A 89 -12.79 -4.27 2.02
C THR A 89 -12.76 -4.81 0.59
N ILE A 90 -12.78 -6.14 0.41
CA ILE A 90 -12.76 -6.77 -0.93
C ILE A 90 -14.09 -6.57 -1.68
N ALA A 91 -15.22 -6.48 -0.96
CA ALA A 91 -16.53 -6.34 -1.57
C ALA A 91 -16.89 -4.90 -1.97
N ASN A 92 -16.02 -3.93 -1.68
CA ASN A 92 -16.26 -2.51 -1.92
C ASN A 92 -15.07 -1.91 -2.68
N HIS A 93 -15.32 -0.78 -3.35
CA HIS A 93 -14.24 0.08 -3.84
C HIS A 93 -13.42 0.64 -2.67
N LEU A 94 -12.22 1.11 -2.97
CA LEU A 94 -11.37 1.73 -1.96
C LEU A 94 -12.08 2.87 -1.21
N VAL A 95 -12.24 2.70 0.10
CA VAL A 95 -12.73 3.74 1.00
C VAL A 95 -11.61 4.68 1.39
N ILE A 96 -11.75 5.97 1.06
CA ILE A 96 -10.77 7.03 1.31
C ILE A 96 -11.35 8.06 2.29
N VAL A 97 -10.70 8.23 3.44
CA VAL A 97 -11.05 9.22 4.46
C VAL A 97 -10.18 10.46 4.28
N LEU A 98 -10.78 11.56 3.80
CA LEU A 98 -10.05 12.77 3.38
C LEU A 98 -9.62 13.67 4.54
N ASP A 99 -10.25 13.53 5.70
CA ASP A 99 -10.00 14.32 6.90
C ASP A 99 -9.51 13.46 8.06
N SER A 100 -8.78 12.37 7.76
CA SER A 100 -8.12 11.57 8.79
C SER A 100 -7.05 12.39 9.54
N ALA A 101 -6.72 11.98 10.77
CA ALA A 101 -5.70 12.66 11.58
C ALA A 101 -4.32 12.62 10.90
N SER A 102 -4.00 11.54 10.20
CA SER A 102 -2.78 11.36 9.43
C SER A 102 -3.04 10.52 8.18
N ALA A 103 -2.11 10.58 7.22
CA ALA A 103 -2.13 9.72 6.05
C ALA A 103 -1.64 8.31 6.41
N GLY A 104 -2.36 7.27 5.97
CA GLY A 104 -2.02 5.88 6.27
C GLY A 104 -3.22 4.94 6.21
N VAL A 105 -3.04 3.72 6.72
CA VAL A 105 -4.11 2.72 6.79
C VAL A 105 -4.93 2.94 8.06
N LEU A 106 -6.24 3.05 7.90
CA LEU A 106 -7.19 3.06 9.00
C LEU A 106 -7.80 1.67 9.16
N HIS A 107 -7.78 1.13 10.37
CA HIS A 107 -8.27 -0.22 10.66
C HIS A 107 -9.62 -0.21 11.34
N ARG A 108 -10.51 -1.13 10.93
CA ARG A 108 -11.78 -1.41 11.62
C ARG A 108 -12.65 -0.16 11.78
N VAL A 109 -12.74 0.64 10.73
CA VAL A 109 -13.56 1.86 10.73
C VAL A 109 -15.03 1.50 10.52
N LYS A 110 -15.93 2.37 11.01
CA LYS A 110 -17.35 2.30 10.69
C LYS A 110 -17.69 3.52 9.85
N VAL A 111 -18.04 3.30 8.60
CA VAL A 111 -18.50 4.35 7.69
C VAL A 111 -20.02 4.35 7.63
N TYR A 112 -20.64 5.50 7.46
CA TYR A 112 -22.09 5.65 7.40
C TYR A 112 -22.49 5.98 5.96
N ALA A 113 -23.14 5.03 5.30
CA ALA A 113 -23.67 5.17 3.94
C ALA A 113 -25.19 5.30 4.02
N ARG A 114 -25.76 6.44 3.60
CA ARG A 114 -27.21 6.73 3.68
C ARG A 114 -27.81 6.48 5.08
N GLY A 115 -27.03 6.79 6.12
CA GLY A 115 -27.41 6.62 7.53
C GLY A 115 -27.13 5.24 8.13
N GLU A 116 -26.82 4.23 7.31
CA GLU A 116 -26.54 2.87 7.77
C GLU A 116 -25.05 2.66 8.06
N PRO A 117 -24.67 2.05 9.20
CA PRO A 117 -23.28 1.79 9.52
C PRO A 117 -22.75 0.57 8.75
N VAL A 118 -21.68 0.77 8.00
CA VAL A 118 -20.96 -0.27 7.27
C VAL A 118 -19.58 -0.46 7.89
N PRO A 119 -19.27 -1.64 8.46
CA PRO A 119 -17.94 -1.91 8.99
C PRO A 119 -16.94 -2.12 7.84
N MET A 120 -15.76 -1.53 7.94
CA MET A 120 -14.67 -1.71 6.98
C MET A 120 -13.43 -2.19 7.71
N GLU A 121 -12.78 -3.25 7.23
CA GLU A 121 -11.53 -3.71 7.84
C GLU A 121 -10.38 -2.76 7.57
N LEU A 122 -10.26 -2.26 6.33
CA LEU A 122 -9.27 -1.29 5.90
C LEU A 122 -9.93 -0.09 5.22
N ALA A 123 -9.39 1.10 5.46
CA ALA A 123 -9.63 2.31 4.69
C ALA A 123 -8.34 3.10 4.54
N LEU A 124 -8.25 3.96 3.53
CA LEU A 124 -7.11 4.84 3.30
C LEU A 124 -7.38 6.21 3.92
N GLY A 125 -6.64 6.57 4.97
CA GLY A 125 -6.61 7.94 5.48
C GLY A 125 -5.67 8.79 4.64
N LEU A 126 -6.12 9.99 4.23
CA LEU A 126 -5.32 10.97 3.49
C LEU A 126 -5.39 12.40 4.06
N GLY A 127 -5.99 12.56 5.24
CA GLY A 127 -6.07 13.85 5.91
C GLY A 127 -4.78 14.29 6.59
N LYS A 128 -4.80 15.56 6.99
CA LYS A 128 -3.73 16.23 7.72
C LYS A 128 -4.34 16.89 8.95
N GLU A 129 -4.05 16.35 10.14
CA GLU A 129 -4.53 16.92 11.41
C GLU A 129 -6.06 17.05 11.48
N GLY A 130 -6.79 16.12 10.85
CA GLY A 130 -8.25 16.16 10.82
C GLY A 130 -8.83 17.11 9.76
N GLN A 131 -8.01 17.60 8.83
CA GLN A 131 -8.43 18.51 7.76
C GLN A 131 -8.24 17.88 6.38
N ILE A 132 -9.08 18.32 5.44
CA ILE A 132 -8.97 18.00 4.02
C ILE A 132 -7.88 18.90 3.41
N ASP A 133 -6.76 18.30 3.02
CA ASP A 133 -5.67 18.95 2.29
C ASP A 133 -5.30 18.07 1.09
N LEU A 134 -5.79 18.41 -0.10
CA LEU A 134 -5.61 17.59 -1.30
C LEU A 134 -4.16 17.60 -1.82
N ALA A 135 -3.42 18.68 -1.58
CA ALA A 135 -2.00 18.73 -1.91
C ALA A 135 -1.20 17.78 -1.01
N TRP A 136 -1.53 17.75 0.28
CA TRP A 136 -1.00 16.77 1.22
C TRP A 136 -1.40 15.34 0.85
N ALA A 137 -2.68 15.10 0.54
CA ALA A 137 -3.21 13.81 0.12
C ALA A 137 -2.43 13.28 -1.08
N ARG A 138 -2.27 14.09 -2.14
CA ARG A 138 -1.48 13.75 -3.33
C ARG A 138 -0.06 13.33 -3.01
N GLN A 139 0.63 14.08 -2.15
CA GLN A 139 2.03 13.79 -1.80
C GLN A 139 2.20 12.52 -0.94
N ASN A 140 1.18 12.14 -0.18
CA ASN A 140 1.24 11.00 0.74
C ASN A 140 0.52 9.75 0.20
N PHE A 141 -0.25 9.88 -0.88
CA PHE A 141 -1.07 8.81 -1.46
C PHE A 141 -0.24 7.55 -1.73
N ALA A 142 0.87 7.67 -2.46
CA ALA A 142 1.69 6.52 -2.84
C ALA A 142 2.26 5.75 -1.63
N ARG A 143 2.71 6.47 -0.60
CA ARG A 143 3.23 5.87 0.63
C ARG A 143 2.11 5.17 1.41
N ALA A 144 0.96 5.83 1.58
CA ALA A 144 -0.18 5.27 2.30
C ALA A 144 -0.74 4.03 1.58
N MET A 145 -0.82 4.07 0.25
CA MET A 145 -1.16 2.92 -0.58
C MET A 145 -0.19 1.75 -0.42
N GLY A 146 1.11 2.01 -0.30
CA GLY A 146 2.10 0.95 -0.07
C GLY A 146 1.81 0.13 1.19
N PHE A 147 1.45 0.79 2.29
CA PHE A 147 1.02 0.08 3.50
C PHE A 147 -0.32 -0.65 3.29
N LEU A 148 -1.30 0.01 2.67
CA LEU A 148 -2.61 -0.56 2.43
C LEU A 148 -2.53 -1.84 1.58
N LEU A 149 -1.78 -1.81 0.47
CA LEU A 149 -1.65 -2.93 -0.46
C LEU A 149 -0.99 -4.14 0.21
N LEU A 150 0.01 -3.92 1.08
CA LEU A 150 0.62 -4.99 1.86
C LEU A 150 -0.35 -5.63 2.85
N GLU A 151 -1.19 -4.82 3.50
CA GLU A 151 -2.23 -5.34 4.40
C GLU A 151 -3.35 -6.06 3.64
N LEU A 152 -3.75 -5.52 2.48
CA LEU A 152 -4.69 -6.17 1.56
C LEU A 152 -4.17 -7.54 1.11
N ALA A 153 -2.88 -7.63 0.79
CA ALA A 153 -2.22 -8.89 0.43
C ALA A 153 -2.17 -9.90 1.60
N GLY A 154 -2.48 -9.49 2.83
CA GLY A 154 -2.67 -10.38 3.98
C GLY A 154 -1.66 -10.17 5.12
N LEU A 155 -0.81 -9.14 5.06
CA LEU A 155 0.03 -8.79 6.20
C LEU A 155 -0.81 -8.18 7.32
N LYS A 156 -0.65 -8.71 8.54
CA LYS A 156 -1.34 -8.15 9.72
C LYS A 156 -0.80 -6.76 10.07
N PRO A 157 -1.61 -5.85 10.63
CA PRO A 157 -1.09 -4.59 11.15
C PRO A 157 -0.08 -4.85 12.27
N GLU A 158 0.98 -4.03 12.32
CA GLU A 158 1.97 -4.07 13.40
C GLU A 158 1.42 -3.26 14.59
N ARG A 159 1.05 -3.93 15.68
CA ARG A 159 0.27 -3.34 16.78
C ARG A 159 1.10 -2.56 17.81
N ASP A 160 2.42 -2.76 17.84
CA ASP A 160 3.23 -2.41 19.02
C ASP A 160 4.40 -1.46 18.72
N THR A 161 4.45 -0.82 17.55
CA THR A 161 5.61 0.01 17.20
C THR A 161 5.19 1.39 16.71
N PRO A 162 5.32 2.46 17.54
CA PRO A 162 5.18 3.84 17.07
C PRO A 162 6.44 4.20 16.26
N VAL A 163 6.56 3.67 15.04
CA VAL A 163 7.74 3.86 14.18
C VAL A 163 7.44 4.82 13.03
N SER A 164 6.38 5.62 13.17
CA SER A 164 6.15 6.77 12.30
C SER A 164 7.27 7.83 12.41
N GLU A 165 8.21 7.68 13.35
CA GLU A 165 9.24 8.67 13.68
C GLU A 165 10.69 8.23 13.36
N LEU A 166 10.97 6.97 13.05
CA LEU A 166 12.34 6.58 12.72
C LEU A 166 12.67 6.97 11.26
N PRO A 167 13.77 7.71 11.03
CA PRO A 167 14.21 8.00 9.68
C PRO A 167 14.45 6.72 8.88
N ILE A 168 14.16 6.75 7.57
CA ILE A 168 14.27 5.55 6.72
C ILE A 168 15.69 4.98 6.59
N TYR A 169 16.71 5.72 7.01
CA TYR A 169 18.11 5.29 7.02
C TYR A 169 18.52 4.60 8.33
N GLU A 170 17.67 4.58 9.36
CA GLU A 170 17.96 3.90 10.63
C GLU A 170 17.55 2.41 10.56
N PRO A 171 18.42 1.47 10.98
CA PRO A 171 18.06 0.07 11.10
C PRO A 171 16.92 -0.14 12.12
N THR A 172 15.97 -1.02 11.78
CA THR A 172 14.76 -1.28 12.58
C THR A 172 14.45 -2.77 12.62
N THR A 173 13.24 -3.19 13.02
CA THR A 173 12.83 -4.60 12.95
C THR A 173 12.74 -5.04 11.47
N PRO A 174 13.02 -6.33 11.14
CA PRO A 174 12.87 -6.81 9.78
C PRO A 174 11.45 -6.61 9.19
N SER A 175 10.41 -6.76 10.02
CA SER A 175 9.01 -6.52 9.63
C SER A 175 8.77 -5.07 9.22
N TRP A 176 9.22 -4.13 10.05
CA TRP A 176 9.02 -2.72 9.76
C TRP A 176 9.87 -2.26 8.57
N ALA A 177 11.13 -2.71 8.48
CA ALA A 177 12.00 -2.44 7.34
C ALA A 177 11.37 -2.87 6.01
N PHE A 178 10.73 -4.03 6.00
CA PHE A 178 9.98 -4.53 4.85
C PHE A 178 8.82 -3.60 4.45
N ARG A 179 7.94 -3.28 5.41
CA ARG A 179 6.74 -2.46 5.16
C ARG A 179 7.08 -1.04 4.75
N ALA A 180 7.89 -0.37 5.56
CA ALA A 180 8.33 1.00 5.31
C ALA A 180 9.17 1.07 4.04
N GLY A 181 9.98 0.03 3.75
CA GLY A 181 10.74 -0.05 2.51
C GLY A 181 9.85 -0.12 1.27
N PHE A 182 8.85 -1.00 1.24
CA PHE A 182 7.90 -1.07 0.12
C PHE A 182 7.13 0.24 -0.06
N ALA A 183 6.58 0.81 1.02
CA ALA A 183 5.86 2.09 0.97
C ALA A 183 6.75 3.24 0.48
N ALA A 184 8.01 3.32 0.94
CA ALA A 184 8.97 4.31 0.49
C ALA A 184 9.41 4.10 -0.96
N ALA A 185 9.44 2.86 -1.45
CA ALA A 185 9.69 2.57 -2.86
C ALA A 185 8.58 3.13 -3.75
N LEU A 186 7.31 2.98 -3.34
CA LEU A 186 6.17 3.55 -4.07
C LEU A 186 6.19 5.08 -4.06
N GLU A 187 6.48 5.69 -2.90
CA GLU A 187 6.65 7.14 -2.77
C GLU A 187 7.79 7.64 -3.67
N SER A 188 8.91 6.90 -3.75
CA SER A 188 10.06 7.24 -4.58
C SER A 188 9.75 7.15 -6.08
N LEU A 189 9.04 6.10 -6.51
CA LEU A 189 8.58 5.96 -7.90
C LEU A 189 7.67 7.12 -8.32
N TYR A 190 6.78 7.57 -7.42
CA TYR A 190 6.00 8.79 -7.62
C TYR A 190 6.93 10.01 -7.75
N GLY A 191 7.80 10.25 -6.76
CA GLY A 191 8.70 11.40 -6.74
C GLY A 191 9.59 11.52 -7.98
N GLN A 192 10.07 10.40 -8.52
CA GLN A 192 10.91 10.36 -9.73
C GLN A 192 10.17 10.78 -11.02
N GLN A 193 8.84 10.72 -11.04
CA GLN A 193 8.03 11.17 -12.18
C GLN A 193 7.74 12.68 -12.14
N HIS A 194 8.08 13.37 -11.05
CA HIS A 194 7.76 14.79 -10.84
C HIS A 194 9.00 15.64 -10.56
N ALA A 195 9.71 16.04 -11.63
CA ALA A 195 10.87 16.93 -11.52
C ALA A 195 10.53 18.26 -10.82
N ASP A 196 9.32 18.80 -11.04
CA ASP A 196 8.88 20.05 -10.40
C ASP A 196 8.56 19.87 -8.91
N LEU A 197 8.13 18.67 -8.48
CA LEU A 197 8.00 18.35 -7.06
C LEU A 197 9.39 18.36 -6.40
N LEU A 198 10.38 17.72 -7.01
CA LEU A 198 11.75 17.74 -6.50
C LEU A 198 12.29 19.16 -6.38
N ARG A 199 12.11 19.99 -7.42
CA ARG A 199 12.55 21.39 -7.39
C ARG A 199 11.92 22.19 -6.25
N ARG A 200 10.61 22.00 -5.99
CA ARG A 200 9.92 22.64 -4.85
C ARG A 200 10.45 22.15 -3.51
N LEU A 201 10.60 20.84 -3.34
CA LEU A 201 11.12 20.26 -2.09
C LEU A 201 12.55 20.73 -1.79
N TYR A 202 13.38 20.96 -2.81
CA TYR A 202 14.68 21.60 -2.63
C TYR A 202 14.58 23.04 -2.11
N GLN A 203 13.61 23.82 -2.57
CA GLN A 203 13.39 25.19 -2.10
C GLN A 203 12.87 25.22 -0.65
N GLU A 204 12.15 24.17 -0.26
CA GLU A 204 11.53 24.01 1.07
C GLU A 204 12.41 23.18 2.03
N SER A 205 13.65 22.85 1.66
CA SER A 205 14.51 21.91 2.40
C SER A 205 15.00 22.41 3.77
N ALA A 206 14.52 23.55 4.24
CA ALA A 206 14.75 24.00 5.61
C ALA A 206 13.95 23.14 6.61
N ASP A 207 12.79 22.61 6.20
CA ASP A 207 11.96 21.73 7.02
C ASP A 207 12.58 20.31 7.10
N PRO A 208 12.84 19.76 8.31
CA PRO A 208 13.28 18.39 8.49
C PRO A 208 12.43 17.33 7.78
N ALA A 209 11.10 17.46 7.79
CA ALA A 209 10.20 16.50 7.15
C ALA A 209 10.34 16.54 5.62
N VAL A 210 10.54 17.73 5.05
CA VAL A 210 10.82 17.92 3.62
C VAL A 210 12.17 17.32 3.25
N ARG A 211 13.21 17.52 4.06
CA ARG A 211 14.53 16.90 3.83
C ARG A 211 14.48 15.40 3.86
N GLU A 212 13.74 14.81 4.80
CA GLU A 212 13.60 13.37 4.87
C GLU A 212 12.92 12.83 3.61
N ARG A 213 11.84 13.48 3.14
CA ARG A 213 11.16 13.12 1.88
C ARG A 213 12.09 13.22 0.68
N LEU A 214 12.83 14.32 0.58
CA LEU A 214 13.81 14.54 -0.49
C LEU A 214 14.88 13.44 -0.50
N ALA A 215 15.37 13.05 0.69
CA ALA A 215 16.32 11.96 0.84
C ALA A 215 15.75 10.64 0.32
N ARG A 216 14.44 10.36 0.48
CA ARG A 216 13.80 9.17 -0.10
C ARG A 216 13.85 9.22 -1.62
N TYR A 217 13.43 10.34 -2.19
CA TYR A 217 13.35 10.47 -3.65
C TYR A 217 14.72 10.37 -4.32
N GLU A 218 15.79 10.89 -3.71
CA GLU A 218 17.11 10.88 -4.33
C GLU A 218 17.94 9.66 -4.00
N ALA A 219 17.90 9.21 -2.75
CA ALA A 219 18.80 8.16 -2.29
C ALA A 219 18.28 6.77 -2.66
N ILE A 220 16.97 6.54 -2.66
CA ILE A 220 16.39 5.21 -2.95
C ILE A 220 16.77 4.72 -4.36
N PRO A 221 16.56 5.49 -5.47
CA PRO A 221 16.89 5.00 -6.81
C PRO A 221 18.38 4.63 -6.98
N ARG A 222 19.25 5.37 -6.27
CA ARG A 222 20.71 5.22 -6.32
C ARG A 222 21.26 4.21 -5.30
N ASN A 223 20.41 3.59 -4.49
CA ASN A 223 20.82 2.79 -3.32
C ASN A 223 21.78 3.57 -2.39
N GLY A 224 21.57 4.89 -2.24
CA GLY A 224 22.42 5.77 -1.43
C GLY A 224 22.28 5.55 0.07
N LEU A 225 21.26 4.82 0.51
CA LEU A 225 21.00 4.52 1.93
C LEU A 225 21.79 3.29 2.43
N ARG A 226 22.59 2.66 1.56
CA ARG A 226 23.54 1.58 1.92
C ARG A 226 24.74 2.07 2.73
N TYR A 227 25.00 3.37 2.70
CA TYR A 227 26.03 4.00 3.51
C TYR A 227 25.50 4.31 4.91
N ARG A 228 26.40 4.40 5.90
CA ARG A 228 26.07 4.84 7.25
C ARG A 228 25.68 6.32 7.27
N PHE A 229 24.86 6.71 8.24
CA PHE A 229 24.44 8.09 8.42
C PHE A 229 24.95 8.62 9.76
N VAL A 230 25.47 9.84 9.76
CA VAL A 230 25.89 10.55 10.98
C VAL A 230 25.26 11.94 10.93
N ASN A 231 24.50 12.31 11.97
CA ASN A 231 23.78 13.58 12.06
C ASN A 231 22.89 13.88 10.82
N GLY A 232 22.25 12.84 10.25
CA GLY A 232 21.36 12.96 9.09
C GLY A 232 22.05 13.09 7.73
N ALA A 233 23.38 12.97 7.68
CA ALA A 233 24.15 12.99 6.43
C ALA A 233 24.79 11.61 6.15
N PRO A 234 24.83 11.16 4.87
CA PRO A 234 25.50 9.92 4.51
C PRO A 234 27.02 10.05 4.67
N THR A 235 27.66 8.98 5.13
CA THR A 235 29.13 8.82 5.14
C THR A 235 29.58 8.02 3.91
N THR A 236 30.89 7.76 3.79
CA THR A 236 31.43 6.85 2.78
C THR A 236 31.52 5.40 3.26
N GLU A 237 31.17 5.13 4.52
CA GLU A 237 31.27 3.81 5.12
C GLU A 237 30.02 2.98 4.78
N LEU A 238 30.23 1.77 4.25
CA LEU A 238 29.15 0.85 3.94
C LEU A 238 28.60 0.18 5.19
N ARG A 239 27.29 -0.05 5.20
CA ARG A 239 26.64 -0.83 6.26
C ARG A 239 26.97 -2.32 6.13
N PRO A 240 27.15 -3.04 7.25
CA PRO A 240 27.20 -4.49 7.22
C PRO A 240 25.83 -5.06 6.79
N LEU A 241 25.84 -6.25 6.18
CA LEU A 241 24.64 -6.90 5.64
C LEU A 241 23.48 -6.95 6.64
N GLU A 242 23.76 -7.24 7.91
CA GLU A 242 22.76 -7.32 8.99
C GLU A 242 22.00 -6.00 9.22
N GLU A 243 22.69 -4.85 9.06
CA GLU A 243 22.06 -3.54 9.12
C GLU A 243 21.30 -3.24 7.82
N THR A 244 21.89 -3.55 6.67
CA THR A 244 21.36 -3.21 5.34
C THR A 244 19.98 -3.83 5.11
N VAL A 245 19.81 -5.11 5.43
CA VAL A 245 18.53 -5.84 5.31
C VAL A 245 17.46 -5.40 6.32
N ARG A 246 17.85 -4.62 7.34
CA ARG A 246 16.98 -4.04 8.37
C ARG A 246 16.79 -2.53 8.21
N THR A 247 17.35 -1.93 7.16
CA THR A 247 17.25 -0.50 6.90
C THR A 247 16.14 -0.25 5.86
N PRO A 248 15.02 0.40 6.21
CA PRO A 248 13.89 0.61 5.30
C PRO A 248 14.29 1.20 3.96
N GLY A 249 15.21 2.16 3.97
CA GLY A 249 15.71 2.83 2.77
C GLY A 249 16.42 1.93 1.77
N VAL A 250 17.16 0.93 2.26
CA VAL A 250 17.84 -0.04 1.38
C VAL A 250 16.85 -1.09 0.88
N VAL A 251 15.93 -1.53 1.74
CA VAL A 251 14.81 -2.38 1.31
C VAL A 251 13.94 -1.67 0.27
N ALA A 252 13.75 -0.36 0.40
CA ALA A 252 13.08 0.46 -0.60
C ALA A 252 13.83 0.49 -1.92
N ALA A 253 15.17 0.56 -1.90
CA ALA A 253 15.98 0.51 -3.12
C ALA A 253 15.82 -0.83 -3.84
N PHE A 254 15.71 -1.94 -3.10
CA PHE A 254 15.38 -3.25 -3.66
C PHE A 254 14.01 -3.24 -4.34
N PHE A 255 12.95 -2.82 -3.64
CA PHE A 255 11.60 -2.79 -4.21
C PHE A 255 11.46 -1.82 -5.39
N TYR A 256 12.09 -0.65 -5.30
CA TYR A 256 12.12 0.33 -6.38
C TYR A 256 12.68 -0.30 -7.66
N ARG A 257 13.82 -0.99 -7.55
CA ARG A 257 14.47 -1.63 -8.70
C ARG A 257 13.74 -2.89 -9.16
N LEU A 258 13.15 -3.64 -8.23
CA LEU A 258 12.31 -4.78 -8.55
C LEU A 258 11.15 -4.33 -9.44
N LEU A 259 10.36 -3.36 -9.00
CA LEU A 259 9.20 -2.84 -9.75
C LEU A 259 9.58 -2.24 -11.12
N GLN A 260 10.80 -1.73 -11.27
CA GLN A 260 11.30 -1.19 -12.55
C GLN A 260 11.86 -2.25 -13.50
N ARG A 261 12.39 -3.37 -12.98
CA ARG A 261 13.13 -4.37 -13.78
C ARG A 261 12.35 -5.66 -14.02
N THR A 262 11.34 -5.94 -13.20
CA THR A 262 10.50 -7.13 -13.34
C THR A 262 9.72 -7.05 -14.64
N ASP A 263 9.71 -8.15 -15.38
CA ASP A 263 8.95 -8.24 -16.62
C ASP A 263 7.44 -8.24 -16.36
N THR A 264 6.69 -8.00 -17.42
CA THR A 264 5.22 -7.99 -17.41
C THR A 264 4.64 -9.40 -17.65
N PHE A 265 5.48 -10.44 -17.66
CA PHE A 265 5.03 -11.81 -17.87
C PHE A 265 4.70 -12.48 -16.54
N TYR A 266 3.70 -13.36 -16.54
CA TYR A 266 3.38 -14.16 -15.36
C TYR A 266 3.10 -15.61 -15.75
N PRO A 267 3.44 -16.58 -14.89
CA PRO A 267 3.13 -17.99 -15.14
C PRO A 267 1.62 -18.23 -15.28
N GLN A 268 1.22 -19.07 -16.25
CA GLN A 268 -0.18 -19.44 -16.47
C GLN A 268 -0.86 -20.04 -15.22
N ARG A 269 -0.10 -20.68 -14.32
CA ARG A 269 -0.63 -21.18 -13.03
C ARG A 269 -1.21 -20.09 -12.13
N TYR A 270 -0.89 -18.82 -12.39
CA TYR A 270 -1.41 -17.66 -11.67
C TYR A 270 -2.32 -16.79 -12.54
N LEU A 271 -2.82 -17.31 -13.68
CA LEU A 271 -3.67 -16.56 -14.60
C LEU A 271 -4.84 -15.85 -13.89
N LEU A 272 -5.55 -16.53 -12.98
CA LEU A 272 -6.68 -15.94 -12.25
C LEU A 272 -6.27 -14.81 -11.31
N TRP A 273 -5.04 -14.85 -10.76
CA TRP A 273 -4.53 -13.74 -9.95
C TRP A 273 -4.27 -12.51 -10.83
N PHE A 274 -3.67 -12.70 -12.01
CA PHE A 274 -3.28 -11.60 -12.88
C PHE A 274 -4.33 -11.19 -13.92
N ASN A 275 -5.52 -11.80 -13.91
CA ASN A 275 -6.55 -11.57 -14.95
C ASN A 275 -7.02 -10.12 -15.04
N ALA A 276 -7.05 -9.40 -13.92
CA ALA A 276 -7.47 -8.01 -13.85
C ALA A 276 -6.32 -7.00 -14.04
N TYR A 277 -5.05 -7.47 -13.98
CA TYR A 277 -3.90 -6.58 -14.03
C TYR A 277 -3.52 -6.19 -15.45
N GLU A 278 -3.26 -4.91 -15.65
CA GLU A 278 -2.63 -4.41 -16.87
C GLU A 278 -1.11 -4.72 -16.87
N PRO A 279 -0.44 -4.75 -18.05
CA PRO A 279 0.97 -5.09 -18.15
C PRO A 279 1.88 -4.30 -17.20
N GLU A 280 1.68 -2.99 -17.05
CA GLU A 280 2.48 -2.12 -16.18
C GLU A 280 2.22 -2.36 -14.69
N GLU A 281 1.16 -3.09 -14.33
CA GLU A 281 0.77 -3.41 -12.97
C GLU A 281 1.28 -4.78 -12.52
N ILE A 282 1.66 -5.65 -13.47
CA ILE A 282 2.15 -7.00 -13.21
C ILE A 282 3.30 -7.04 -12.18
N PRO A 283 4.31 -6.15 -12.21
CA PRO A 283 5.34 -6.12 -11.17
C PRO A 283 4.78 -5.95 -9.75
N TYR A 284 3.73 -5.13 -9.59
CA TYR A 284 3.04 -4.92 -8.33
C TYR A 284 2.27 -6.18 -7.94
N GLY A 285 1.48 -6.73 -8.87
CA GLY A 285 0.73 -7.96 -8.65
C GLY A 285 1.61 -9.14 -8.22
N LYS A 286 2.84 -9.24 -8.74
CA LYS A 286 3.83 -10.25 -8.33
C LYS A 286 4.27 -10.06 -6.89
N VAL A 287 4.60 -8.83 -6.48
CA VAL A 287 4.93 -8.52 -5.08
C VAL A 287 3.77 -8.89 -4.16
N LEU A 288 2.55 -8.48 -4.50
CA LEU A 288 1.36 -8.76 -3.69
C LEU A 288 1.03 -10.25 -3.61
N LEU A 289 1.19 -11.01 -4.70
CA LEU A 289 1.02 -12.46 -4.70
C LEU A 289 2.06 -13.13 -3.79
N VAL A 290 3.32 -12.73 -3.85
CA VAL A 290 4.38 -13.29 -3.00
C VAL A 290 4.10 -12.99 -1.54
N VAL A 291 3.70 -11.76 -1.23
CA VAL A 291 3.28 -11.37 0.12
C VAL A 291 2.09 -12.21 0.60
N ASN A 292 1.09 -12.42 -0.25
CA ASN A 292 -0.06 -13.26 0.08
C ASN A 292 0.30 -14.72 0.37
N ARG A 293 1.34 -15.22 -0.28
CA ARG A 293 1.84 -16.59 -0.12
C ARG A 293 2.87 -16.75 1.00
N LEU A 294 3.33 -15.67 1.64
CA LEU A 294 4.28 -15.76 2.73
C LEU A 294 3.70 -16.64 3.87
N PRO A 295 4.45 -17.63 4.38
CA PRO A 295 3.97 -18.46 5.47
C PRO A 295 3.64 -17.58 6.68
N ARG A 296 2.40 -17.69 7.18
CA ARG A 296 1.92 -16.92 8.35
C ARG A 296 2.76 -17.13 9.63
N GLN A 297 3.61 -18.15 9.65
CA GLN A 297 4.49 -18.51 10.77
C GLN A 297 5.94 -18.01 10.59
N LYS A 298 6.37 -17.64 9.37
CA LYS A 298 7.70 -17.05 9.16
C LYS A 298 7.70 -15.60 9.64
N SER A 299 8.80 -15.16 10.24
CA SER A 299 9.01 -13.74 10.54
C SER A 299 9.11 -12.95 9.22
N LEU A 300 8.34 -11.86 9.12
CA LEU A 300 8.36 -10.99 7.94
C LEU A 300 9.73 -10.32 7.83
N SER A 301 10.40 -10.50 6.70
CA SER A 301 11.68 -9.88 6.37
C SER A 301 11.88 -9.83 4.85
N ILE A 302 12.84 -9.03 4.39
CA ILE A 302 13.19 -8.98 2.97
C ILE A 302 13.78 -10.31 2.47
N GLN A 303 14.52 -11.03 3.31
CA GLN A 303 15.05 -12.34 2.98
C GLN A 303 13.92 -13.37 2.79
N ALA A 304 12.96 -13.40 3.71
CA ALA A 304 11.81 -14.30 3.60
C ALA A 304 10.98 -14.00 2.33
N PHE A 305 10.87 -12.72 1.95
CA PHE A 305 10.25 -12.32 0.69
C PHE A 305 11.04 -12.79 -0.53
N ILE A 306 12.37 -12.59 -0.57
CA ILE A 306 13.22 -13.03 -1.69
C ILE A 306 13.11 -14.55 -1.87
N GLU A 307 13.17 -15.33 -0.79
CA GLU A 307 12.95 -16.78 -0.83
C GLU A 307 11.59 -17.12 -1.45
N ALA A 308 10.51 -16.52 -0.93
CA ALA A 308 9.16 -16.78 -1.41
C ALA A 308 8.96 -16.31 -2.86
N TYR A 309 9.62 -15.24 -3.29
CA TYR A 309 9.58 -14.76 -4.66
C TYR A 309 10.22 -15.79 -5.59
N VAL A 310 11.40 -16.30 -5.25
CA VAL A 310 12.10 -17.33 -6.05
C VAL A 310 11.28 -18.62 -6.13
N GLU A 311 10.62 -19.02 -5.05
CA GLU A 311 9.71 -20.18 -5.06
C GLU A 311 8.47 -19.94 -5.93
N THR A 312 7.92 -18.73 -5.89
CA THR A 312 6.72 -18.35 -6.65
C THR A 312 7.01 -18.11 -8.14
N PHE A 313 8.18 -17.57 -8.48
CA PHE A 313 8.60 -17.23 -9.84
C PHE A 313 10.00 -17.78 -10.14
N PRO A 314 10.15 -19.11 -10.29
CA PRO A 314 11.47 -19.73 -10.43
C PRO A 314 12.21 -19.30 -11.71
N ALA A 315 11.50 -18.89 -12.75
CA ALA A 315 12.10 -18.35 -13.98
C ALA A 315 12.83 -17.01 -13.76
N GLU A 316 12.47 -16.26 -12.72
CA GLU A 316 13.07 -14.96 -12.38
C GLU A 316 14.17 -15.09 -11.32
N LYS A 317 14.48 -16.31 -10.85
CA LYS A 317 15.39 -16.56 -9.74
C LYS A 317 16.72 -15.82 -9.87
N GLU A 318 17.38 -15.94 -11.02
CA GLU A 318 18.69 -15.35 -11.24
C GLU A 318 18.64 -13.82 -11.16
N VAL A 319 17.62 -13.20 -11.75
CA VAL A 319 17.41 -11.75 -11.75
C VAL A 319 17.20 -11.24 -10.32
N ILE A 320 16.40 -11.94 -9.52
CA ILE A 320 16.07 -11.55 -8.15
C ILE A 320 17.28 -11.70 -7.22
N LEU A 321 18.01 -12.81 -7.31
CA LEU A 321 19.20 -13.02 -6.49
C LEU A 321 20.31 -12.04 -6.85
N LYS A 322 20.51 -11.76 -8.13
CA LYS A 322 21.46 -10.74 -8.59
C LYS A 322 21.06 -9.34 -8.11
N LEU A 323 19.77 -9.01 -8.13
CA LEU A 323 19.28 -7.74 -7.59
C LEU A 323 19.51 -7.65 -6.08
N ALA A 324 19.26 -8.74 -5.34
CA ALA A 324 19.51 -8.78 -3.90
C ALA A 324 21.01 -8.59 -3.60
N GLU A 325 21.89 -9.23 -4.36
CA GLU A 325 23.33 -9.06 -4.25
C GLU A 325 23.74 -7.60 -4.52
N GLU A 326 23.28 -6.99 -5.62
CA GLU A 326 23.56 -5.60 -5.96
C GLU A 326 23.12 -4.59 -4.89
N ILE A 327 22.03 -4.89 -4.17
CA ILE A 327 21.43 -3.96 -3.21
C ILE A 327 21.96 -4.15 -1.80
N PHE A 328 22.07 -5.40 -1.34
CA PHE A 328 22.33 -5.71 0.06
C PHE A 328 23.79 -6.02 0.36
N HIS A 329 24.60 -6.41 -0.63
CA HIS A 329 26.01 -6.71 -0.41
C HIS A 329 26.90 -5.46 -0.57
N PRO A 330 27.89 -5.26 0.32
CA PRO A 330 28.81 -4.12 0.29
C PRO A 330 29.65 -3.99 -0.99
#